data_AF-A0A923VQK6-F1
#
_entry.id   AF-A0A923VQK6-F1
#
_cell.length_a   1.000
_cell.length_b   1.000
_cell.length_c   1.000
_cell.angle_alpha   90.00
_cell.angle_beta   90.00
_cell.angle_gamma   90.00
#
_symmetry.space_group_name_H-M   'P 1'
#
loop_
_entity.id
_entity.type
_entity.pdbx_description
1 polymer ?
#
loop_
_entity_poly.entity_id
_entity_poly.type
_entity_poly.pdbx_seq_one_letter_code
_entity_poly.pdbx_strand_id
1 'polypeptide(L)'
;MNAPSNFDEIAQQGPGILGPKLRLKSHINKRKQFTNMTITTHNARITGPLTYATAGGAKAHIPLGPCLVEQVSASLVDIVWGTNGEGFAALPVEVVEAAAKQGNFVLLD
;
A
#
# COMPACT_ATOMS: atom_id res chain seq x y z
N MET A 1 3.64 -1.71 -57.08
CA MET A 1 2.26 -1.75 -56.55
C MET A 1 1.57 -3.00 -57.07
N ASN A 2 0.75 -3.60 -56.21
CA ASN A 2 -0.19 -4.70 -56.44
C ASN A 2 0.36 -6.14 -56.45
N ALA A 3 -0.08 -6.88 -55.43
CA ALA A 3 -0.14 -8.34 -55.40
C ALA A 3 -1.28 -8.87 -56.29
N PRO A 4 -1.26 -10.17 -56.59
CA PRO A 4 -2.47 -11.02 -56.60
C PRO A 4 -2.24 -12.28 -55.74
N SER A 5 -3.08 -12.66 -54.77
CA SER A 5 -4.43 -13.23 -54.80
C SER A 5 -4.55 -14.70 -55.28
N ASN A 6 -4.82 -15.57 -54.29
CA ASN A 6 -5.76 -16.72 -54.25
C ASN A 6 -5.43 -18.12 -54.83
N PHE A 7 -5.71 -19.11 -53.95
CA PHE A 7 -6.31 -20.46 -54.15
C PHE A 7 -5.56 -21.44 -55.10
N ASP A 8 -5.24 -22.69 -54.74
CA ASP A 8 -6.14 -23.78 -54.31
C ASP A 8 -5.35 -25.01 -53.78
N GLU A 9 -5.99 -25.79 -52.88
CA GLU A 9 -6.00 -27.28 -52.76
C GLU A 9 -4.66 -28.05 -52.53
N ILE A 10 -4.49 -29.10 -51.71
CA ILE A 10 -5.21 -30.38 -51.60
C ILE A 10 -4.95 -31.12 -50.26
N ALA A 11 -6.05 -31.60 -49.65
CA ALA A 11 -6.33 -32.80 -48.82
C ALA A 11 -5.30 -33.53 -47.93
N GLN A 12 -5.73 -33.96 -46.73
CA GLN A 12 -6.16 -35.36 -46.42
C GLN A 12 -6.44 -35.64 -44.92
N GLN A 13 -7.67 -36.10 -44.65
CA GLN A 13 -8.10 -37.26 -43.83
C GLN A 13 -7.65 -37.47 -42.36
N GLY A 14 -8.63 -37.73 -41.47
CA GLY A 14 -8.46 -38.57 -40.28
C GLY A 14 -9.37 -38.22 -39.08
N PRO A 15 -10.28 -39.09 -38.61
CA PRO A 15 -11.26 -38.78 -37.58
C PRO A 15 -10.86 -39.27 -36.17
N GLY A 16 -11.48 -38.67 -35.14
CA GLY A 16 -11.56 -39.26 -33.80
C GLY A 16 -10.81 -38.47 -32.73
N ILE A 17 -11.52 -37.96 -31.73
CA ILE A 17 -11.85 -38.68 -30.49
C ILE A 17 -12.48 -37.65 -29.55
N LEU A 18 -13.63 -38.05 -29.02
CA LEU A 18 -14.41 -37.40 -27.98
C LEU A 18 -13.53 -37.13 -26.74
N GLY A 19 -13.01 -35.90 -26.63
CA GLY A 19 -12.32 -35.43 -25.43
C GLY A 19 -13.33 -35.18 -24.29
N PRO A 20 -13.07 -35.62 -23.05
CA PRO A 20 -13.99 -35.44 -21.95
C PRO A 20 -14.15 -33.95 -21.61
N LYS A 21 -15.42 -33.53 -21.42
CA LYS A 21 -15.83 -32.25 -20.83
C LYS A 21 -14.87 -31.85 -19.72
N LEU A 22 -14.09 -30.78 -19.92
CA LEU A 22 -13.37 -30.11 -18.85
C LEU A 22 -14.41 -29.60 -17.84
N ARG A 23 -14.64 -30.41 -16.82
CA ARG A 23 -15.33 -30.02 -15.59
C ARG A 23 -14.42 -28.99 -14.93
N LEU A 24 -14.75 -27.71 -15.14
CA LEU A 24 -14.12 -26.58 -14.49
C LEU A 24 -14.26 -26.76 -12.98
N LYS A 25 -13.24 -27.31 -12.34
CA LYS A 25 -13.16 -27.37 -10.88
C LYS A 25 -12.96 -25.95 -10.39
N SER A 26 -14.01 -25.40 -9.78
CA SER A 26 -14.00 -24.16 -9.03
C SER A 26 -12.83 -24.13 -8.05
N HIS A 27 -11.71 -23.53 -8.46
CA HIS A 27 -10.70 -23.08 -7.51
C HIS A 27 -11.14 -21.71 -7.03
N ILE A 28 -11.98 -21.73 -5.99
CA ILE A 28 -12.18 -20.58 -5.13
C ILE A 28 -10.83 -20.34 -4.47
N ASN A 29 -10.03 -19.43 -5.05
CA ASN A 29 -8.84 -18.93 -4.37
C ASN A 29 -9.32 -18.32 -3.06
N LYS A 30 -8.91 -18.95 -1.95
CA LYS A 30 -9.05 -18.43 -0.60
C LYS A 30 -8.68 -16.96 -0.63
N ARG A 31 -9.66 -16.11 -0.35
CA ARG A 31 -9.51 -14.67 -0.17
C ARG A 31 -8.28 -14.43 0.71
N LYS A 32 -7.24 -13.80 0.15
CA LYS A 32 -6.29 -13.06 0.98
C LYS A 32 -7.16 -12.01 1.64
N GLN A 33 -7.48 -12.20 2.91
CA GLN A 33 -8.30 -11.27 3.66
C GLN A 33 -7.59 -9.92 3.57
N PHE A 34 -8.10 -9.04 2.73
CA PHE A 34 -7.77 -7.63 2.83
C PHE A 34 -8.48 -7.21 4.11
N THR A 35 -7.75 -7.30 5.22
CA THR A 35 -8.21 -6.75 6.50
C THR A 35 -8.56 -5.31 6.20
N ASN A 36 -9.84 -4.97 6.28
CA ASN A 36 -10.33 -3.61 6.16
C ASN A 36 -9.79 -2.87 7.38
N MET A 37 -8.53 -2.43 7.33
CA MET A 37 -7.96 -1.56 8.33
C MET A 37 -8.58 -0.20 8.05
N THR A 38 -9.58 0.15 8.85
CA THR A 38 -10.07 1.52 8.91
C THR A 38 -8.86 2.39 9.22
N ILE A 39 -8.41 3.14 8.23
CA ILE A 39 -7.37 4.15 8.44
C ILE A 39 -8.02 5.24 9.27
N THR A 40 -7.60 5.37 10.52
CA THR A 40 -8.04 6.45 11.41
C THR A 40 -7.01 7.56 11.35
N THR A 41 -7.48 8.75 11.00
CA THR A 41 -6.68 9.98 10.99
C THR A 41 -7.01 10.78 12.25
N HIS A 42 -5.98 11.15 13.00
CA HIS A 42 -6.08 11.88 14.25
C HIS A 42 -5.38 13.23 14.17
N ASN A 43 -5.90 14.23 14.88
CA ASN A 43 -5.22 15.52 15.04
C ASN A 43 -4.19 15.41 16.17
N ALA A 44 -2.99 15.93 15.93
CA ALA A 44 -1.92 15.89 16.92
C ALA A 44 -1.05 17.15 16.87
N ARG A 45 -0.09 17.24 17.79
CA ARG A 45 0.93 18.28 17.84
C ARG A 45 2.27 17.71 18.25
N ILE A 46 3.31 18.08 17.51
CA ILE A 46 4.70 17.90 17.90
C ILE A 46 5.08 19.07 18.81
N THR A 47 5.43 18.75 20.05
CA THR A 47 5.78 19.72 21.11
C THR A 47 7.27 19.70 21.46
N GLY A 48 8.00 18.68 21.02
CA GLY A 48 9.45 18.56 21.20
C GLY A 48 10.11 17.72 20.10
N PRO A 49 11.41 17.42 20.21
CA PRO A 49 12.14 16.73 19.16
C PRO A 49 11.58 15.33 18.87
N LEU A 50 11.14 15.11 17.64
CA LEU A 50 10.76 13.79 17.13
C LEU A 50 11.62 13.47 15.90
N THR A 51 12.37 12.37 15.95
CA THR A 51 13.36 12.02 14.93
C THR A 51 12.79 10.94 14.00
N TYR A 52 13.04 11.07 12.70
CA TYR A 52 12.68 10.08 11.69
C TYR A 52 13.86 9.76 10.77
N ALA A 53 13.79 8.60 10.11
CA ALA A 53 14.76 8.22 9.08
C ALA A 53 14.28 8.71 7.72
N THR A 54 15.13 9.45 7.01
CA THR A 54 14.88 9.83 5.61
C THR A 54 15.12 8.63 4.69
N ALA A 55 14.70 8.74 3.42
CA ALA A 55 14.93 7.70 2.41
C ALA A 55 16.42 7.33 2.24
N GLY A 56 17.35 8.25 2.54
CA GLY A 56 18.79 8.01 2.53
C GLY A 56 19.35 7.41 3.83
N GLY A 57 18.50 7.06 4.81
CA GLY A 57 18.90 6.53 6.12
C GLY A 57 19.45 7.57 7.10
N ALA A 58 19.62 8.83 6.66
CA ALA A 58 19.98 9.92 7.56
C ALA A 58 18.83 10.23 8.52
N LYS A 59 19.18 10.61 9.75
CA LYS A 59 18.21 11.04 10.76
C LYS A 59 17.87 12.51 10.56
N ALA A 60 16.58 12.83 10.59
CA ALA A 60 16.07 14.19 10.53
C ALA A 60 15.00 14.40 11.63
N HIS A 61 14.65 15.65 11.87
CA HIS A 61 13.62 16.01 12.86
C HIS A 61 12.34 16.45 12.19
N ILE A 62 11.21 16.00 12.74
CA ILE A 62 9.89 16.54 12.39
C ILE A 62 9.77 17.94 13.01
N PRO A 63 9.34 18.96 12.23
CA PRO A 63 9.12 20.30 12.76
C PRO A 63 8.11 20.32 13.91
N LEU A 64 8.31 21.25 14.85
CA LEU A 64 7.33 21.51 15.90
C LEU A 64 6.05 22.11 15.31
N GLY A 65 4.90 21.76 15.88
CA GLY A 65 3.61 22.32 15.48
C GLY A 65 2.53 21.27 15.23
N PRO A 66 1.40 21.69 14.65
CA PRO A 66 0.29 20.81 14.31
C PRO A 66 0.72 19.72 13.31
N CYS A 67 0.19 18.52 13.50
CA CYS A 67 0.35 17.41 12.58
C CYS A 67 -0.91 16.54 12.53
N LEU A 68 -1.00 15.71 11.51
CA LEU A 68 -1.95 14.61 11.41
C LEU A 68 -1.23 13.30 11.62
N VAL A 69 -1.96 12.33 12.15
CA VAL A 69 -1.41 11.02 12.52
C VAL A 69 -2.34 9.95 12.00
N GLU A 70 -1.80 9.03 11.20
CA GLU A 70 -2.57 7.97 10.57
C GLU A 70 -1.99 6.61 10.93
N GLN A 71 -2.79 5.74 11.54
CA GLN A 71 -2.33 4.38 11.81
C GLN A 71 -2.46 3.53 10.54
N VAL A 72 -1.33 3.30 9.87
CA VAL A 72 -1.25 2.49 8.65
C VAL A 72 -1.10 0.99 8.92
N SER A 73 -0.59 0.61 10.10
CA SER A 73 -0.58 -0.78 10.55
C SER A 73 -0.48 -0.89 12.06
N ALA A 74 -0.50 -2.12 12.59
CA ALA A 74 -0.33 -2.38 14.02
C ALA A 74 1.00 -1.85 14.59
N SER A 75 2.03 -1.68 13.75
CA SER A 75 3.38 -1.26 14.19
C SER A 75 3.88 0.01 13.52
N LEU A 76 3.08 0.64 12.65
CA LEU A 76 3.50 1.80 11.87
C LEU A 76 2.43 2.88 11.89
N VAL A 77 2.90 4.11 12.07
CA VAL A 77 2.09 5.33 12.10
C VAL A 77 2.72 6.33 11.16
N ASP A 78 1.90 6.93 10.33
CA ASP A 78 2.30 8.02 9.47
C ASP A 78 2.06 9.35 10.19
N ILE A 79 3.09 10.20 10.23
CA ILE A 79 2.98 11.56 10.71
C ILE A 79 3.06 12.50 9.51
N VAL A 80 2.05 13.32 9.34
CA VAL A 80 1.94 14.32 8.28
C VAL A 80 2.00 15.71 8.89
N TRP A 81 2.83 16.59 8.35
CA TRP A 81 2.99 17.96 8.84
C TRP A 81 3.10 18.97 7.71
N GLY A 82 3.08 20.25 8.09
CA GLY A 82 2.98 21.37 7.16
C GLY A 82 1.53 21.66 6.78
N THR A 83 1.29 22.86 6.25
CA THR A 83 -0.07 23.38 6.02
C THR A 83 -0.87 22.53 5.03
N ASN A 84 -0.20 21.86 4.09
CA ASN A 84 -0.80 21.05 3.04
C ASN A 84 -0.22 19.63 2.98
N GLY A 85 0.35 19.12 4.08
CA GLY A 85 1.00 17.80 4.10
C GLY A 85 2.30 17.73 3.30
N GLU A 86 3.06 18.82 3.31
CA GLU A 86 4.36 18.95 2.61
C GLU A 86 5.41 17.99 3.16
N GLY A 87 5.28 17.59 4.43
CA GLY A 87 6.15 16.65 5.08
C GLY A 87 5.38 15.44 5.59
N PHE A 88 6.01 14.28 5.43
CA PHE A 88 5.46 13.00 5.83
C PHE A 88 6.58 12.08 6.28
N ALA A 89 6.34 11.30 7.33
CA ALA A 89 7.22 10.24 7.77
C ALA A 89 6.44 9.09 8.39
N ALA A 90 6.77 7.87 7.95
CA ALA A 90 6.33 6.65 8.61
C ALA A 90 7.24 6.35 9.79
N LEU A 91 6.66 6.25 10.98
CA LEU A 91 7.36 5.96 12.23
C LEU A 91 6.82 4.69 12.88
N PRO A 92 7.67 3.91 13.56
CA PRO A 92 7.21 2.84 14.43
C PRO A 92 6.31 3.40 15.55
N VAL A 93 5.24 2.68 15.88
CA VAL A 93 4.31 3.05 16.96
C VAL A 93 5.08 3.30 18.26
N GLU A 94 6.10 2.49 18.55
CA GLU A 94 6.89 2.58 19.79
C GLU A 94 7.63 3.91 19.90
N VAL A 95 8.07 4.49 18.77
CA VAL A 95 8.74 5.79 18.74
C VAL A 95 7.74 6.91 19.06
N VAL A 96 6.54 6.85 18.49
CA VAL A 96 5.48 7.82 18.72
C VAL A 96 4.98 7.76 20.17
N GLU A 97 4.79 6.55 20.72
CA GLU A 97 4.43 6.36 22.13
C GLU A 97 5.52 6.85 23.09
N ALA A 98 6.79 6.59 22.79
CA ALA A 98 7.89 7.10 23.61
C ALA A 98 7.93 8.63 23.59
N ALA A 99 7.70 9.25 22.44
CA ALA A 99 7.59 10.70 22.32
C ALA A 99 6.40 11.26 23.10
N ALA A 100 5.26 10.57 23.09
CA ALA A 100 4.09 10.94 23.89
C ALA A 100 4.38 10.89 25.39
N LYS A 101 5.01 9.80 25.86
CA LYS A 101 5.43 9.64 27.27
C LYS A 101 6.41 10.71 27.72
N GLN A 102 7.23 11.24 26.81
CA GLN A 102 8.18 12.31 27.08
C GLN A 102 7.57 13.72 26.98
N GLY A 103 6.31 13.84 26.54
CA GLY A 103 5.66 15.13 26.31
C GLY A 103 6.13 15.85 25.03
N ASN A 104 6.75 15.13 24.10
CA ASN A 104 7.21 15.64 22.80
C ASN A 104 6.17 15.47 21.68
N PHE A 105 5.10 14.73 21.95
CA PHE A 105 4.00 14.47 21.05
C PHE A 105 2.68 14.43 21.84
N VAL A 106 1.62 15.04 21.30
CA VAL A 106 0.30 15.09 21.95
C VAL A 106 -0.78 14.83 20.91
N LEU A 107 -1.66 13.85 21.19
CA LEU A 107 -2.90 13.63 20.44
C LEU A 107 -3.98 14.62 20.93
N LEU A 108 -4.78 15.19 20.03
CA LEU A 108 -5.67 16.31 20.33
C LEU A 108 -7.17 16.01 20.15
N ASP A 109 -7.52 14.84 19.64
CA ASP A 109 -8.90 14.41 19.40
C ASP A 109 -9.43 13.35 20.38
#